data_AF-A0A8C5NUH7-F1
#
_entry.id   AF-A0A8C5NUH7-F1
#
_cell.length_a   1.000
_cell.length_b   1.000
_cell.length_c   1.000
_cell.angle_alpha   90.00
_cell.angle_beta   90.00
_cell.angle_gamma   90.00
#
_symmetry.space_group_name_H-M   'P 1'
#
loop_
_entity.id
_entity.type
_entity.pdbx_description
1 polymer ?
#
loop_
_entity_poly.entity_id
_entity_poly.type
_entity_poly.pdbx_seq_one_letter_code
_entity_poly.pdbx_strand_id
1 'polypeptide(L)'
;MEDSNTDTEKEEEDEEKTDIPPATMPTIHIQDERFVVLSETPAFICLNELYAKGKIPGTRMAELKAKYALLHDTVVSTQTSELQLLQDAKIFAEQIEQQQVHMQRAEDFPTAFATNVTKMREQLLKYQNEYRALQERESHNAYRLNSLTEEKSLLLKEFDKIPKPGELEKKMRALKENTEELRKETMQKKLEIKNLREDLASKQKQLLKEQKELEKLMEYQVVLKDEVVHHQAIPVQIGKEIEKMTRKKVEMEKKNIALEGEVRLLNESLKKVETKGNALMEEKEEVIKDVESKRALLEVKEREYNQLIKLLELTRETEASSLTERLATFDCVLSSKT
;
A
#
# COMPACT_ATOMS: atom_id res chain seq x y z
N MET A 1 1.57 15.41 -111.42
CA MET A 1 1.84 14.89 -110.07
C MET A 1 2.28 13.45 -110.29
N GLU A 2 3.50 13.23 -110.79
CA GLU A 2 4.79 13.54 -110.10
C GLU A 2 4.77 12.88 -108.71
N ASP A 3 5.71 12.06 -108.28
CA ASP A 3 7.04 11.76 -108.80
C ASP A 3 7.57 10.58 -107.97
N SER A 4 8.31 9.65 -108.58
CA SER A 4 9.78 9.52 -108.41
C SER A 4 10.15 8.63 -107.21
N ASN A 5 10.47 7.35 -107.45
CA ASN A 5 11.79 6.80 -107.84
C ASN A 5 12.56 6.34 -106.58
N THR A 6 12.73 5.03 -106.44
CA THR A 6 13.92 4.23 -106.80
C THR A 6 14.95 4.22 -105.70
N ASP A 7 15.31 3.01 -105.29
CA ASP A 7 16.67 2.44 -105.31
C ASP A 7 16.89 1.57 -104.07
N THR A 8 17.58 0.43 -104.10
CA THR A 8 18.05 -0.54 -105.10
C THR A 8 18.52 -1.71 -104.22
N GLU A 9 18.70 -2.90 -104.79
CA GLU A 9 19.75 -3.88 -104.40
C GLU A 9 19.71 -4.44 -102.96
N LYS A 10 19.76 -5.75 -102.68
CA LYS A 10 20.48 -6.84 -103.33
C LYS A 10 20.02 -8.15 -102.66
N GLU A 11 19.92 -9.22 -103.45
CA GLU A 11 19.92 -10.60 -102.97
C GLU A 11 21.21 -10.86 -102.19
N GLU A 12 21.17 -11.60 -101.08
CA GLU A 12 22.07 -12.73 -100.82
C GLU A 12 21.31 -13.76 -99.97
N GLU A 13 21.25 -15.00 -100.48
CA GLU A 13 20.97 -16.19 -99.69
C GLU A 13 22.08 -16.33 -98.65
N ASP A 14 21.75 -16.56 -97.39
CA ASP A 14 22.67 -17.23 -96.48
C ASP A 14 21.91 -18.09 -95.49
N GLU A 15 22.28 -19.37 -95.49
CA GLU A 15 21.87 -20.41 -94.57
C GLU A 15 22.21 -19.99 -93.14
N GLU A 16 21.22 -19.48 -92.40
CA GLU A 16 21.39 -19.27 -90.97
C GLU A 16 21.28 -20.63 -90.25
N LYS A 17 22.42 -21.33 -90.25
CA LYS A 17 22.77 -22.31 -89.22
C LYS A 17 22.56 -21.63 -87.88
N THR A 18 21.44 -21.93 -87.23
CA THR A 18 21.30 -21.66 -85.80
C THR A 18 22.24 -22.61 -85.07
N ASP A 19 23.49 -22.16 -84.93
CA ASP A 19 24.43 -22.60 -83.92
C ASP A 19 23.74 -22.48 -82.57
N ILE A 20 23.13 -23.58 -82.11
CA ILE A 20 22.79 -23.72 -80.70
C ILE A 20 24.14 -23.72 -79.97
N PRO A 21 24.44 -22.71 -79.13
CA PRO A 21 25.70 -22.69 -78.42
C PRO A 21 25.81 -23.98 -77.62
N PRO A 22 26.97 -24.68 -77.63
CA PRO A 22 27.13 -25.87 -76.82
C PRO A 22 26.88 -25.44 -75.38
N ALA A 23 25.85 -26.02 -74.76
CA ALA A 23 25.53 -25.81 -73.37
C ALA A 23 26.84 -26.01 -72.62
N THR A 24 27.34 -24.91 -72.07
CA THR A 24 28.58 -24.87 -71.30
C THR A 24 28.26 -25.67 -70.06
N MET A 25 28.51 -26.98 -70.11
CA MET A 25 28.52 -27.85 -68.96
C MET A 25 29.47 -27.16 -67.97
N PRO A 26 28.98 -26.71 -66.80
CA PRO A 26 29.90 -26.16 -65.82
C PRO A 26 30.91 -27.26 -65.53
N THR A 27 32.18 -26.98 -65.81
CA THR A 27 33.30 -27.82 -65.39
C THR A 27 33.40 -27.71 -63.88
N ILE A 28 32.43 -28.30 -63.19
CA ILE A 28 32.51 -28.58 -61.78
C ILE A 28 33.52 -29.71 -61.72
N HIS A 29 34.67 -29.46 -61.12
CA HIS A 29 35.61 -30.50 -60.78
C HIS A 29 34.98 -31.33 -59.64
N ILE A 30 33.94 -32.10 -59.99
CA ILE A 30 33.26 -33.03 -59.08
C ILE A 30 34.26 -34.16 -58.90
N GLN A 31 34.88 -34.19 -57.73
CA GLN A 31 35.59 -35.38 -57.31
C GLN A 31 34.58 -36.52 -57.26
N ASP A 32 34.91 -37.65 -57.88
CA ASP A 32 34.04 -38.82 -57.87
C ASP A 32 33.96 -39.36 -56.44
N GLU A 33 32.87 -39.00 -55.73
CA GLU A 33 32.69 -39.31 -54.31
C GLU A 33 32.61 -40.82 -54.07
N ARG A 34 32.37 -41.62 -55.13
CA ARG A 34 32.37 -43.09 -55.06
C ARG A 34 33.71 -43.69 -54.62
N PHE A 35 34.82 -42.95 -54.74
CA PHE A 35 36.16 -43.43 -54.40
C PHE A 35 36.76 -42.76 -53.15
N VAL A 36 35.97 -41.96 -52.41
CA VAL A 36 36.46 -41.21 -51.24
C VAL A 36 36.43 -42.07 -49.97
N VAL A 37 37.56 -42.12 -49.24
CA VAL A 37 37.65 -42.81 -47.95
C VAL A 37 37.15 -41.89 -46.84
N LEU A 38 35.97 -42.20 -46.28
CA LEU A 38 35.27 -41.37 -45.28
C LEU A 38 36.15 -40.94 -44.09
N SER A 39 37.04 -41.79 -43.59
CA SER A 39 37.90 -41.49 -42.43
C SER A 39 38.96 -40.43 -42.69
N GLU A 40 39.34 -40.23 -43.96
CA GLU A 40 40.35 -39.27 -44.39
C GLU A 40 39.71 -37.96 -44.87
N THR A 41 38.38 -37.87 -44.85
CA THR A 41 37.68 -36.66 -45.24
C THR A 41 37.98 -35.53 -44.25
N PRO A 42 38.15 -34.28 -44.74
CA PRO A 42 38.35 -33.12 -43.88
C PRO A 42 37.27 -32.98 -42.80
N ALA A 43 36.04 -33.40 -43.11
CA ALA A 43 34.92 -33.41 -42.16
C ALA A 43 35.16 -34.37 -40.99
N PHE A 44 35.59 -35.62 -41.24
CA PHE A 44 35.87 -36.59 -40.18
C PHE A 44 37.10 -36.19 -39.35
N ILE A 45 38.14 -35.65 -39.97
CA ILE A 45 39.35 -35.15 -39.29
C ILE A 45 38.98 -33.99 -38.36
N CYS A 46 38.23 -33.00 -38.84
CA CYS A 46 37.78 -31.86 -38.04
C CYS A 46 36.90 -32.28 -36.85
N LEU A 47 35.98 -33.23 -37.06
CA LEU A 47 35.13 -33.77 -35.99
C LEU A 47 35.95 -34.49 -34.91
N ASN A 48 36.97 -35.26 -35.30
CA ASN A 48 37.90 -35.90 -34.36
C ASN A 48 38.69 -34.86 -33.54
N GLU A 49 39.19 -33.81 -34.18
CA GLU A 49 39.91 -32.73 -33.49
C GLU A 49 39.05 -31.98 -32.48
N LEU A 50 37.79 -31.67 -32.85
CA LEU A 50 36.86 -30.96 -31.97
C LEU A 50 36.52 -31.78 -30.72
N TYR A 51 36.41 -33.11 -30.87
CA TYR A 51 36.26 -34.03 -29.75
C TYR A 51 37.52 -34.07 -28.87
N ALA A 52 38.71 -34.20 -29.47
CA ALA A 52 39.99 -34.20 -28.74
C ALA A 52 40.22 -32.91 -27.94
N LYS A 53 39.76 -31.76 -28.46
CA LYS A 53 39.80 -30.45 -27.77
C LYS A 53 38.70 -30.27 -26.71
N GLY A 54 37.85 -31.28 -26.49
CA GLY A 54 36.75 -31.26 -25.51
C GLY A 54 35.58 -30.33 -25.89
N LYS A 55 35.55 -29.79 -27.12
CA LYS A 55 34.53 -28.82 -27.55
C LYS A 55 33.18 -29.46 -27.86
N ILE A 56 33.17 -30.76 -28.18
CA ILE A 56 31.95 -31.52 -28.42
C ILE A 56 31.99 -32.85 -27.64
N PRO A 57 30.86 -33.31 -27.10
CA PRO A 57 30.76 -34.63 -26.49
C PRO A 57 30.83 -35.73 -27.56
N GLY A 58 31.34 -36.92 -27.18
CA GLY A 58 31.55 -38.05 -28.11
C GLY A 58 30.27 -38.53 -28.78
N THR A 59 29.13 -38.46 -28.09
CA THR A 59 27.80 -38.76 -28.66
C THR A 59 27.46 -37.83 -29.82
N ARG A 60 27.77 -36.54 -29.70
CA ARG A 60 27.53 -35.55 -30.76
C ARG A 60 28.50 -35.72 -31.93
N MET A 61 29.75 -36.10 -31.68
CA MET A 61 30.71 -36.44 -32.74
C MET A 61 30.22 -37.66 -33.54
N ALA A 62 29.79 -38.72 -32.86
CA ALA A 62 29.28 -39.93 -33.51
C ALA A 62 28.03 -39.63 -34.36
N GLU A 63 27.09 -38.82 -33.83
CA GLU A 63 25.91 -38.39 -34.59
C GLU A 63 26.29 -37.60 -35.86
N LEU A 64 27.24 -36.67 -35.77
CA LEU A 64 27.68 -35.87 -36.92
C LEU A 64 28.42 -36.72 -37.97
N LYS A 65 29.25 -37.67 -37.53
CA LYS A 65 29.89 -38.64 -38.43
C LYS A 65 28.87 -39.53 -39.13
N ALA A 66 27.85 -40.01 -38.41
CA ALA A 66 26.78 -40.80 -38.99
C ALA A 66 25.98 -40.00 -40.04
N LYS A 67 25.66 -38.73 -39.75
CA LYS A 67 24.99 -37.83 -40.72
C LYS A 67 25.84 -37.59 -41.98
N TYR A 68 27.14 -37.38 -41.81
CA TYR A 68 28.04 -37.18 -42.94
C TYR A 68 28.20 -38.45 -43.79
N ALA A 69 28.33 -39.61 -43.15
CA ALA A 69 28.38 -40.89 -43.86
C ALA A 69 27.09 -41.14 -44.67
N LEU A 70 25.92 -40.89 -44.07
CA LEU A 70 24.64 -40.99 -44.77
C LEU A 70 24.56 -40.05 -45.98
N LEU A 71 25.05 -38.82 -45.84
CA LEU A 71 25.07 -37.86 -46.94
C LEU A 71 25.97 -38.36 -48.08
N HIS A 72 27.17 -38.83 -47.76
CA HIS A 72 28.10 -39.40 -48.74
C HIS A 72 27.50 -40.61 -49.47
N ASP A 73 26.91 -41.56 -48.73
CA ASP A 73 26.25 -42.73 -49.34
C ASP A 73 25.11 -42.30 -50.29
N THR A 74 24.39 -41.23 -49.94
CA THR A 74 23.34 -40.66 -50.81
C THR A 74 23.93 -40.07 -52.09
N VAL A 75 25.03 -39.33 -52.00
CA VAL A 75 25.70 -38.76 -53.19
C VAL A 75 26.25 -39.87 -54.07
N VAL A 76 26.94 -40.86 -53.49
CA VAL A 76 27.44 -42.04 -54.19
C VAL A 76 26.31 -42.77 -54.92
N SER A 77 25.18 -43.03 -54.25
CA SER A 77 24.02 -43.67 -54.86
C SER A 77 23.39 -42.84 -55.98
N THR A 78 23.44 -41.51 -55.87
CA THR A 78 22.90 -40.62 -56.90
C THR A 78 23.80 -40.65 -58.14
N GLN A 79 25.12 -40.55 -57.96
CA GLN A 79 26.10 -40.62 -59.03
C GLN A 79 26.09 -41.98 -59.77
N THR A 80 25.91 -43.08 -59.05
CA THR A 80 25.77 -44.41 -59.69
C THR A 80 24.48 -44.52 -60.49
N SER A 81 23.36 -44.02 -59.97
CA SER A 81 22.08 -44.00 -60.69
C SER A 81 22.13 -43.12 -61.94
N GLU A 82 22.78 -41.96 -61.86
CA GLU A 82 22.95 -41.05 -63.00
C GLU A 82 23.73 -41.74 -64.14
N LEU A 83 24.84 -42.39 -63.81
CA LEU A 83 25.63 -43.12 -64.81
C LEU A 83 24.85 -44.26 -65.47
N GLN A 84 24.03 -44.97 -64.70
CA GLN A 84 23.17 -46.02 -65.25
C GLN A 84 22.15 -45.44 -66.23
N LEU A 85 21.47 -44.34 -65.87
CA LEU A 85 20.51 -43.68 -66.73
C LEU A 85 21.13 -43.16 -68.03
N LEU A 86 22.36 -42.63 -67.96
CA LEU A 86 23.10 -42.20 -69.15
C LEU A 86 23.42 -43.37 -70.08
N GLN A 87 23.76 -44.53 -69.51
CA GLN A 87 24.04 -45.73 -70.29
C GLN A 87 22.76 -46.28 -70.96
N ASP A 88 21.64 -46.29 -70.24
CA ASP A 88 20.34 -46.70 -70.78
C ASP A 88 19.87 -45.77 -71.91
N ALA A 89 20.01 -44.46 -71.73
CA ALA A 89 19.67 -43.46 -72.75
C ALA A 89 20.45 -43.69 -74.06
N LYS A 90 21.74 -44.06 -73.97
CA LYS A 90 22.55 -44.39 -75.13
C LYS A 90 22.01 -45.63 -75.88
N ILE A 91 21.68 -46.69 -75.14
CA ILE A 91 21.14 -47.93 -75.72
C ILE A 91 19.79 -47.66 -76.42
N PHE A 92 18.90 -46.88 -75.81
CA PHE A 92 17.60 -46.57 -76.42
C PHE A 92 17.72 -45.70 -77.68
N ALA A 93 18.66 -44.75 -77.70
CA ALA A 93 18.91 -43.95 -78.90
C ALA A 93 19.34 -44.82 -80.10
N GLU A 94 20.25 -45.78 -79.88
CA GLU A 94 20.68 -46.72 -80.91
C GLU A 94 19.52 -47.61 -81.42
N GLN A 95 18.62 -48.02 -80.53
CA GLN A 95 17.44 -48.82 -80.91
C GLN A 95 16.43 -48.04 -81.77
N ILE A 96 16.18 -46.76 -81.43
CA ILE A 96 15.26 -45.91 -82.18
C ILE A 96 15.77 -45.71 -83.61
N GLU A 97 17.07 -45.46 -83.78
CA GLU A 97 17.68 -45.27 -85.09
C GLU A 97 17.52 -46.52 -85.98
N GLN A 98 17.74 -47.72 -85.41
CA GLN A 98 17.53 -48.98 -86.13
C GLN A 98 16.08 -49.18 -86.58
N GLN A 99 15.10 -48.86 -85.73
CA GLN A 99 13.69 -48.98 -86.07
C GLN A 99 13.28 -48.02 -87.18
N GLN A 100 13.81 -46.80 -87.16
CA GLN A 100 13.51 -45.79 -88.18
C GLN A 100 13.99 -46.23 -89.58
N VAL A 101 15.20 -46.80 -89.67
CA VAL A 101 15.72 -47.39 -90.93
C VAL A 101 14.83 -48.52 -91.43
N HIS A 102 14.29 -49.35 -90.54
CA HIS A 102 13.39 -50.44 -90.91
C HIS A 102 12.05 -49.96 -91.48
N MET A 103 11.46 -48.90 -90.89
CA MET A 103 10.21 -48.32 -91.40
C MET A 103 10.40 -47.72 -92.80
N GLN A 104 11.50 -47.00 -93.03
CA GLN A 104 11.77 -46.38 -94.32
C GLN A 104 11.86 -47.43 -95.45
N ARG A 105 12.48 -48.58 -95.20
CA ARG A 105 12.51 -49.70 -96.16
C ARG A 105 11.13 -50.29 -96.48
N ALA A 106 10.18 -50.22 -95.55
CA ALA A 106 8.84 -50.73 -95.77
C ALA A 106 7.99 -49.78 -96.63
N GLU A 107 8.28 -48.47 -96.60
CA GLU A 107 7.63 -47.47 -97.46
C GLU A 107 8.04 -47.60 -98.93
N ASP A 108 9.26 -48.07 -99.21
CA ASP A 108 9.79 -48.27 -100.56
C ASP A 108 9.19 -49.51 -101.31
N PHE A 109 8.12 -50.12 -100.80
CA PHE A 109 7.53 -51.31 -101.41
C PHE A 109 6.81 -50.98 -102.74
N PRO A 110 7.06 -51.73 -103.85
CA PRO A 110 6.49 -51.38 -105.16
C PRO A 110 4.96 -51.46 -105.18
N THR A 111 4.32 -50.32 -105.39
CA THR A 111 2.87 -50.13 -105.62
C THR A 111 2.41 -50.60 -107.02
N ALA A 112 3.00 -51.68 -107.54
CA ALA A 112 3.02 -51.95 -108.98
C ALA A 112 1.72 -52.50 -109.60
N PHE A 113 0.66 -52.82 -108.84
CA PHE A 113 -0.63 -53.26 -109.44
C PHE A 113 -1.85 -52.68 -108.71
N ALA A 114 -2.16 -51.40 -108.98
CA ALA A 114 -3.39 -50.75 -108.54
C ALA A 114 -4.62 -51.32 -109.26
N THR A 115 -5.10 -52.49 -108.84
CA THR A 115 -6.37 -53.06 -109.32
C THR A 115 -7.57 -52.26 -108.81
N ASN A 116 -8.71 -52.33 -109.49
CA ASN A 116 -9.96 -51.69 -109.03
C ASN A 116 -10.36 -52.15 -107.61
N VAL A 117 -10.03 -53.40 -107.24
CA VAL A 117 -10.23 -53.93 -105.88
C VAL A 117 -9.37 -53.19 -104.87
N THR A 118 -8.12 -52.85 -105.21
CA THR A 118 -7.22 -52.07 -104.35
C THR A 118 -7.79 -50.66 -104.11
N LYS A 119 -8.28 -49.99 -105.16
CA LYS A 119 -8.90 -48.64 -105.06
C LYS A 119 -10.18 -48.65 -104.22
N MET A 120 -11.05 -49.65 -104.39
CA MET A 120 -12.27 -49.78 -103.57
C MET A 120 -11.94 -50.06 -102.10
N ARG A 121 -10.92 -50.89 -101.81
CA ARG A 121 -10.45 -51.12 -100.44
C ARG A 121 -9.89 -49.85 -99.80
N GLU A 122 -9.13 -49.07 -100.55
CA GLU A 122 -8.60 -47.77 -100.09
C GLU A 122 -9.74 -46.79 -99.75
N GLN A 123 -10.75 -46.67 -100.63
CA GLN A 123 -11.92 -45.82 -100.37
C GLN A 123 -12.73 -46.29 -99.16
N LEU A 124 -12.95 -47.60 -99.00
CA LEU A 124 -13.64 -48.16 -97.84
C LEU A 124 -12.89 -47.81 -96.54
N LEU A 125 -11.57 -48.04 -96.52
CA LEU A 125 -10.75 -47.76 -95.36
C LEU A 125 -10.76 -46.27 -95.02
N LYS A 126 -10.69 -45.40 -96.04
CA LYS A 126 -10.79 -43.95 -95.88
C LYS A 126 -12.10 -43.55 -95.20
N TYR A 127 -13.24 -43.96 -95.76
CA TYR A 127 -14.54 -43.62 -95.16
C TYR A 127 -14.75 -44.24 -93.78
N GLN A 128 -14.23 -45.43 -93.52
CA GLN A 128 -14.31 -46.06 -92.19
C GLN A 128 -13.47 -45.30 -91.16
N ASN A 129 -12.31 -44.79 -91.55
CA ASN A 129 -11.47 -43.96 -90.68
C ASN A 129 -12.12 -42.58 -90.43
N GLU A 130 -12.67 -41.95 -91.46
CA GLU A 130 -13.42 -40.69 -91.33
C GLU A 130 -14.64 -40.85 -90.41
N TYR A 131 -15.40 -41.95 -90.57
CA TYR A 131 -16.54 -42.26 -89.70
C TYR A 131 -16.12 -42.45 -88.24
N ARG A 132 -15.04 -43.19 -87.97
CA ARG A 132 -14.50 -43.33 -86.60
C ARG A 132 -14.04 -42.01 -86.01
N ALA A 133 -13.32 -41.19 -86.79
CA ALA A 133 -12.88 -39.87 -86.34
C ALA A 133 -14.07 -38.94 -85.99
N LEU A 134 -15.16 -39.02 -86.76
CA LEU A 134 -16.40 -38.30 -86.47
C LEU A 134 -17.08 -38.82 -85.19
N GLN A 135 -17.11 -40.14 -84.99
CA GLN A 135 -17.69 -40.77 -83.79
C GLN A 135 -16.91 -40.41 -82.51
N GLU A 136 -15.58 -40.39 -82.58
CA GLU A 136 -14.73 -39.93 -81.48
C GLU A 136 -14.99 -38.45 -81.16
N ARG A 137 -15.10 -37.61 -82.20
CA ARG A 137 -15.42 -36.19 -82.03
C ARG A 137 -16.81 -35.97 -81.44
N GLU A 138 -17.80 -36.76 -81.84
CA GLU A 138 -19.14 -36.74 -81.25
C GLU A 138 -19.10 -37.10 -79.77
N SER A 139 -18.41 -38.18 -79.42
CA SER A 139 -18.24 -38.64 -78.04
C SER A 139 -17.56 -37.57 -77.17
N HIS A 140 -16.51 -36.93 -77.69
CA HIS A 140 -15.83 -35.84 -77.02
C HIS A 140 -16.74 -34.61 -76.82
N ASN A 141 -17.50 -34.23 -77.85
CA ASN A 141 -18.45 -33.13 -77.78
C ASN A 141 -19.57 -33.42 -76.76
N ALA A 142 -20.08 -34.65 -76.71
CA ALA A 142 -21.10 -35.06 -75.75
C ALA A 142 -20.57 -34.98 -74.30
N TYR A 143 -19.35 -35.45 -74.06
CA TYR A 143 -18.71 -35.30 -72.74
C TYR A 143 -18.55 -33.82 -72.35
N ARG A 144 -18.05 -32.99 -73.27
CA ARG A 144 -17.90 -31.54 -73.04
C ARG A 144 -19.24 -30.86 -72.75
N LEU A 145 -20.29 -31.23 -73.47
CA LEU A 145 -21.63 -30.71 -73.26
C LEU A 145 -22.16 -31.07 -71.86
N ASN A 146 -21.97 -32.31 -71.43
CA ASN A 146 -22.37 -32.76 -70.09
C ASN A 146 -21.62 -32.00 -68.99
N SER A 147 -20.30 -31.86 -69.12
CA SER A 147 -19.46 -31.11 -68.17
C SER A 147 -19.91 -29.66 -68.02
N LEU A 148 -20.17 -28.97 -69.14
CA LEU A 148 -20.64 -27.58 -69.12
C LEU A 148 -22.06 -27.46 -68.54
N THR A 149 -22.90 -28.47 -68.76
CA THR A 149 -24.27 -28.49 -68.23
C THR A 149 -24.26 -28.68 -66.71
N GLU A 150 -23.37 -29.53 -66.20
CA GLU A 150 -23.15 -29.72 -64.77
C GLU A 150 -22.59 -28.44 -64.11
N GLU A 151 -21.56 -27.84 -64.70
CA GLU A 151 -20.99 -26.57 -64.22
C GLU A 151 -22.04 -25.46 -64.17
N LYS A 152 -22.84 -25.31 -65.23
CA LYS A 152 -23.97 -24.35 -65.26
C LYS A 152 -24.97 -24.61 -64.13
N SER A 153 -25.28 -25.88 -63.85
CA SER A 153 -26.21 -26.26 -62.77
C SER A 153 -25.64 -25.90 -61.40
N LEU A 154 -24.35 -26.12 -61.17
CA LEU A 154 -23.67 -25.74 -59.93
C LEU A 154 -23.66 -24.21 -59.75
N LEU A 155 -23.30 -23.47 -60.79
CA LEU A 155 -23.29 -22.01 -60.76
C LEU A 155 -24.67 -21.42 -60.44
N LEU A 156 -25.74 -21.97 -61.01
CA LEU A 156 -27.10 -21.53 -60.70
C LEU A 156 -27.47 -21.79 -59.22
N LYS A 157 -27.12 -22.96 -58.69
CA LYS A 157 -27.34 -23.26 -57.26
C LYS A 157 -26.55 -22.34 -56.34
N GLU A 158 -25.34 -21.92 -56.73
CA GLU A 158 -24.55 -20.96 -55.97
C GLU A 158 -25.13 -19.55 -56.04
N PHE A 159 -25.61 -19.14 -57.21
CA PHE A 159 -26.29 -17.86 -57.39
C PHE A 159 -27.55 -17.76 -56.52
N ASP A 160 -28.34 -18.83 -56.41
CA ASP A 160 -29.54 -18.87 -55.57
C ASP A 160 -29.23 -18.75 -54.06
N LYS A 161 -28.01 -19.10 -53.63
CA LYS A 161 -27.57 -18.93 -52.22
C LYS A 161 -27.26 -17.48 -51.88
N ILE A 162 -27.02 -16.62 -52.89
CA ILE A 162 -26.72 -15.21 -52.66
C ILE A 162 -28.00 -14.53 -52.12
N PRO A 163 -27.96 -13.93 -50.91
CA PRO A 163 -29.13 -13.29 -50.33
C PRO A 163 -29.70 -12.23 -51.26
N LYS A 164 -31.03 -12.17 -51.38
CA LYS A 164 -31.69 -11.19 -52.23
C LYS A 164 -31.37 -9.76 -51.74
N PRO A 165 -31.25 -8.76 -52.63
CA PRO A 165 -30.93 -7.38 -52.25
C PRO A 165 -31.80 -6.82 -51.12
N GLY A 166 -33.10 -7.14 -51.11
CA GLY A 166 -34.01 -6.70 -50.05
C GLY A 166 -33.75 -7.34 -48.68
N GLU A 167 -33.25 -8.58 -48.62
CA GLU A 167 -32.83 -9.21 -47.34
C GLU A 167 -31.53 -8.60 -46.83
N LEU A 168 -30.60 -8.31 -47.75
CA LEU A 168 -29.34 -7.66 -47.44
C LEU A 168 -29.58 -6.24 -46.90
N GLU A 169 -30.51 -5.50 -47.52
CA GLU A 169 -30.91 -4.17 -47.07
C GLU A 169 -31.59 -4.21 -45.69
N LYS A 170 -32.47 -5.18 -45.44
CA LYS A 170 -33.06 -5.40 -44.11
C LYS A 170 -32.00 -5.68 -43.05
N LYS A 171 -31.05 -6.59 -43.32
CA LYS A 171 -29.92 -6.88 -42.42
C LYS A 171 -29.06 -5.64 -42.18
N MET A 172 -28.75 -4.88 -43.23
CA MET A 172 -28.00 -3.63 -43.13
C MET A 172 -28.74 -2.60 -42.27
N ARG A 173 -30.06 -2.45 -42.45
CA ARG A 173 -30.88 -1.51 -41.67
C ARG A 173 -30.91 -1.90 -40.19
N ALA A 174 -31.17 -3.17 -39.89
CA ALA A 174 -31.15 -3.70 -38.52
C ALA A 174 -29.78 -3.53 -37.85
N LEU A 175 -28.68 -3.78 -38.58
CA LEU A 175 -27.32 -3.55 -38.08
C LEU A 175 -27.06 -2.07 -37.79
N LYS A 176 -27.51 -1.15 -38.66
CA LYS A 176 -27.38 0.29 -38.44
C LYS A 176 -28.17 0.75 -37.22
N GLU A 177 -29.42 0.29 -37.07
CA GLU A 177 -30.27 0.59 -35.90
C GLU A 177 -29.63 0.09 -34.60
N ASN A 178 -29.20 -1.18 -34.55
CA ASN A 178 -28.52 -1.74 -33.38
C ASN A 178 -27.20 -1.01 -33.05
N THR A 179 -26.43 -0.62 -34.07
CA THR A 179 -25.18 0.15 -33.86
C THR A 179 -25.47 1.52 -33.26
N GLU A 180 -26.55 2.18 -33.69
CA GLU A 180 -26.95 3.50 -33.17
C GLU A 180 -27.51 3.40 -31.75
N GLU A 181 -28.27 2.35 -31.43
CA GLU A 181 -28.73 2.06 -30.07
C GLU A 181 -27.57 1.83 -29.11
N LEU A 182 -26.61 0.97 -29.47
CA LEU A 182 -25.40 0.73 -28.68
C LEU A 182 -24.57 2.01 -28.49
N ARG A 183 -24.54 2.89 -29.51
CA ARG A 183 -23.87 4.19 -29.41
C ARG A 183 -24.53 5.10 -28.38
N LYS A 184 -25.87 5.18 -28.39
CA LYS A 184 -26.65 5.97 -27.41
C LYS A 184 -26.48 5.43 -25.99
N GLU A 185 -26.58 4.11 -25.81
CA GLU A 185 -26.36 3.46 -24.51
C GLU A 185 -24.94 3.73 -23.99
N THR A 186 -23.92 3.63 -24.85
CA THR A 186 -22.54 3.94 -24.50
C THR A 186 -22.38 5.39 -24.05
N MET A 187 -23.04 6.34 -24.73
CA MET A 187 -23.01 7.75 -24.36
C MET A 187 -23.70 8.00 -23.02
N GLN A 188 -24.85 7.37 -22.78
CA GLN A 188 -25.58 7.46 -21.52
C GLN A 188 -24.75 6.90 -20.35
N LYS A 189 -24.20 5.68 -20.49
CA LYS A 189 -23.34 5.07 -19.47
C LYS A 189 -22.09 5.91 -19.18
N LYS A 190 -21.50 6.55 -20.20
CA LYS A 190 -20.37 7.48 -20.00
C LYS A 190 -20.77 8.70 -19.17
N LEU A 191 -21.98 9.23 -19.35
CA LEU A 191 -22.47 10.35 -18.54
C LEU A 191 -22.76 9.91 -17.11
N GLU A 192 -23.41 8.77 -16.92
CA GLU A 192 -23.68 8.20 -15.60
C GLU A 192 -22.40 7.95 -14.80
N ILE A 193 -21.36 7.37 -15.44
CA ILE A 193 -20.05 7.17 -14.82
C ILE A 193 -19.42 8.51 -14.39
N LYS A 194 -19.56 9.58 -15.19
CA LYS A 194 -19.05 10.91 -14.81
C LYS A 194 -19.78 11.45 -13.59
N ASN A 195 -21.11 11.42 -13.59
CA ASN A 195 -21.93 11.89 -12.47
C ASN A 195 -21.60 11.11 -11.19
N LEU A 196 -21.54 9.77 -11.26
CA LEU A 196 -21.21 8.92 -10.10
C LEU A 196 -19.79 9.20 -9.56
N ARG A 197 -18.83 9.52 -10.44
CA ARG A 197 -17.47 9.90 -10.00
C ARG A 197 -17.46 11.26 -9.28
N GLU A 198 -18.21 12.23 -9.78
CA GLU A 198 -18.36 13.54 -9.15
C GLU A 198 -19.06 13.42 -7.79
N ASP A 199 -20.14 12.65 -7.71
CA ASP A 199 -20.85 12.36 -6.47
C ASP A 199 -19.93 11.67 -5.45
N LEU A 200 -19.18 10.66 -5.87
CA LEU A 200 -18.22 9.95 -5.02
C LEU A 200 -17.15 10.89 -4.49
N ALA A 201 -16.59 11.76 -5.35
CA ALA A 201 -15.59 12.76 -4.92
C ALA A 201 -16.18 13.76 -3.93
N SER A 202 -17.44 14.18 -4.12
CA SER A 202 -18.13 15.08 -3.20
C SER A 202 -18.35 14.44 -1.83
N LYS A 203 -18.75 13.16 -1.79
CA LYS A 203 -18.95 12.39 -0.56
C LYS A 203 -17.64 12.12 0.17
N GLN A 204 -16.56 11.82 -0.55
CA GLN A 204 -15.22 11.70 0.05
C GLN A 204 -14.78 13.02 0.70
N LYS A 205 -15.00 14.16 0.04
CA LYS A 205 -14.68 15.47 0.61
C LYS A 205 -15.53 15.78 1.84
N GLN A 206 -16.79 15.39 1.85
CA GLN A 206 -17.67 15.54 3.01
C GLN A 206 -17.21 14.67 4.19
N LEU A 207 -16.92 13.39 3.94
CA LEU A 207 -16.42 12.46 4.95
C LEU A 207 -15.14 12.96 5.62
N LEU A 208 -14.20 13.53 4.85
CA LEU A 208 -12.98 14.12 5.42
C LEU A 208 -13.26 15.33 6.33
N LYS A 209 -14.32 16.10 6.08
CA LYS A 209 -14.72 17.20 6.97
C LYS A 209 -15.32 16.66 8.25
N GLU A 210 -16.25 15.72 8.14
CA GLU A 210 -16.90 15.07 9.29
C GLU A 210 -15.87 14.36 10.17
N GLN A 211 -14.86 13.71 9.59
CA GLN A 211 -13.77 13.09 10.33
C GLN A 211 -12.95 14.11 11.14
N LYS A 212 -12.63 15.27 10.55
CA LYS A 212 -11.93 16.35 11.27
C LYS A 212 -12.78 16.96 12.39
N GLU A 213 -14.08 17.07 12.19
CA GLU A 213 -15.01 17.53 13.22
C GLU A 213 -15.11 16.52 14.37
N LEU A 214 -15.16 15.22 14.05
CA LEU A 214 -15.12 14.15 15.04
C LEU A 214 -13.82 14.16 15.85
N GLU A 215 -12.66 14.33 15.20
CA GLU A 215 -11.37 14.46 15.88
C GLU A 215 -11.37 15.63 16.88
N LYS A 216 -11.87 16.81 16.50
CA LYS A 216 -12.00 17.95 17.40
C LYS A 216 -12.92 17.68 18.58
N LEU A 217 -14.04 16.99 18.35
CA LEU A 217 -14.97 16.61 19.43
C LEU A 217 -14.32 15.59 20.38
N MET A 218 -13.51 14.67 19.86
CA MET A 218 -12.74 13.73 20.69
C MET A 218 -11.70 14.46 21.54
N GLU A 219 -10.96 15.41 20.98
CA GLU A 219 -10.02 16.26 21.73
C GLU A 219 -10.74 17.03 22.85
N TYR A 220 -11.88 17.65 22.54
CA TYR A 220 -12.69 18.35 23.54
C TYR A 220 -13.21 17.41 24.64
N GLN A 221 -13.59 16.18 24.28
CA GLN A 221 -14.01 15.17 25.26
C GLN A 221 -12.87 14.79 26.22
N VAL A 222 -11.63 14.72 25.75
CA VAL A 222 -10.47 14.45 26.61
C VAL A 222 -10.29 15.56 27.64
N VAL A 223 -10.34 16.83 27.20
CA VAL A 223 -10.24 17.98 28.09
C VAL A 223 -11.35 17.96 29.16
N LEU A 224 -12.60 17.71 28.76
CA LEU A 224 -13.71 17.60 29.70
C LEU A 224 -13.52 16.45 30.70
N LYS A 225 -12.98 15.31 30.28
CA LYS A 225 -12.67 14.20 31.19
C LYS A 225 -11.62 14.60 32.22
N ASP A 226 -10.57 15.30 31.80
CA ASP A 226 -9.53 15.81 32.71
C ASP A 226 -10.10 16.85 33.69
N GLU A 227 -10.95 17.76 33.23
CA GLU A 227 -11.67 18.71 34.08
C GLU A 227 -12.55 18.01 35.10
N VAL A 228 -13.31 16.97 34.71
CA VAL A 228 -14.14 16.20 35.64
C VAL A 228 -13.29 15.54 36.73
N VAL A 229 -12.16 14.91 36.36
CA VAL A 229 -11.23 14.32 37.34
C VAL A 229 -10.68 15.39 38.28
N HIS A 230 -10.31 16.56 37.75
CA HIS A 230 -9.85 17.68 38.57
C HIS A 230 -10.92 18.14 39.57
N HIS A 231 -12.16 18.36 39.12
CA HIS A 231 -13.26 18.77 39.98
C HIS A 231 -13.60 17.71 41.04
N GLN A 232 -13.50 16.42 40.73
CA GLN A 232 -13.68 15.34 41.71
C GLN A 232 -12.59 15.33 42.79
N ALA A 233 -11.37 15.78 42.48
CA ALA A 233 -10.29 15.86 43.47
C ALA A 233 -10.49 16.98 44.51
N ILE A 234 -11.20 18.06 44.15
CA ILE A 234 -11.40 19.23 45.02
C ILE A 234 -12.13 18.86 46.34
N PRO A 235 -13.31 18.19 46.32
CA PRO A 235 -13.98 17.76 47.56
C PRO A 235 -13.11 16.87 48.46
N VAL A 236 -12.27 16.02 47.88
CA VAL A 236 -11.35 15.16 48.63
C VAL A 236 -10.29 16.00 49.36
N GLN A 237 -9.74 17.02 48.71
CA GLN A 237 -8.79 17.96 49.34
C GLN A 237 -9.46 18.78 50.44
N ILE A 238 -10.63 19.35 50.16
CA ILE A 238 -11.43 20.11 51.15
C ILE A 238 -11.76 19.22 52.36
N GLY A 239 -12.16 17.97 52.14
CA GLY A 239 -12.43 17.01 53.22
C GLY A 239 -11.21 16.79 54.13
N LYS A 240 -10.02 16.60 53.55
CA LYS A 240 -8.76 16.47 54.32
C LYS A 240 -8.45 17.73 55.13
N GLU A 241 -8.66 18.91 54.57
CA GLU A 241 -8.45 20.18 55.28
C GLU A 241 -9.46 20.39 56.41
N ILE A 242 -10.74 20.07 56.19
CA ILE A 242 -11.78 20.10 57.22
C ILE A 242 -11.42 19.16 58.37
N GLU A 243 -10.99 17.93 58.09
CA GLU A 243 -10.55 17.00 59.14
C GLU A 243 -9.36 17.54 59.94
N LYS A 244 -8.36 18.10 59.24
CA LYS A 244 -7.18 18.71 59.88
C LYS A 244 -7.57 19.88 60.79
N MET A 245 -8.45 20.76 60.31
CA MET A 245 -8.97 21.89 61.08
C MET A 245 -9.82 21.43 62.27
N THR A 246 -10.64 20.39 62.08
CA THR A 246 -11.48 19.82 63.14
C THR A 246 -10.63 19.22 64.26
N ARG A 247 -9.55 18.48 63.93
CA ARG A 247 -8.59 17.97 64.94
C ARG A 247 -7.97 19.10 65.75
N LYS A 248 -7.47 20.16 65.08
CA LYS A 248 -6.93 21.35 65.75
C LYS A 248 -7.97 22.04 66.65
N LYS A 249 -9.20 22.18 66.17
CA LYS A 249 -10.31 22.76 66.96
C LYS A 249 -10.54 21.97 68.24
N VAL A 250 -10.63 20.64 68.17
CA VAL A 250 -10.84 19.78 69.34
C VAL A 250 -9.67 19.88 70.32
N GLU A 251 -8.43 19.91 69.84
CA GLU A 251 -7.25 20.11 70.70
C GLU A 251 -7.26 21.47 71.40
N MET A 252 -7.63 22.54 70.69
CA MET A 252 -7.75 23.88 71.26
C MET A 252 -8.90 23.96 72.27
N GLU A 253 -10.04 23.33 71.99
CA GLU A 253 -11.18 23.28 72.92
C GLU A 253 -10.80 22.57 74.23
N LYS A 254 -10.07 21.44 74.14
CA LYS A 254 -9.53 20.75 75.33
C LYS A 254 -8.61 21.66 76.15
N LYS A 255 -7.73 22.42 75.49
CA LYS A 255 -6.86 23.40 76.16
C LYS A 255 -7.67 24.53 76.79
N ASN A 256 -8.72 25.01 76.11
CA ASN A 256 -9.59 26.06 76.63
C ASN A 256 -10.32 25.59 77.89
N ILE A 257 -10.92 24.40 77.88
CA ILE A 257 -11.57 23.80 79.06
C ILE A 257 -10.57 23.66 80.23
N ALA A 258 -9.32 23.26 79.96
CA ALA A 258 -8.29 23.17 81.00
C ALA A 258 -7.97 24.55 81.61
N LEU A 259 -7.77 25.57 80.77
CA LEU A 259 -7.53 26.95 81.21
C LEU A 259 -8.72 27.53 81.98
N GLU A 260 -9.95 27.29 81.55
CA GLU A 260 -11.16 27.68 82.28
C GLU A 260 -11.22 27.03 83.68
N GLY A 261 -10.76 25.78 83.79
CA GLY A 261 -10.59 25.09 85.07
C GLY A 261 -9.56 25.79 85.97
N GLU A 262 -8.39 26.14 85.44
CA GLU A 262 -7.34 26.86 86.16
C GLU A 262 -7.83 28.25 86.64
N VAL A 263 -8.51 29.00 85.76
CA VAL A 263 -9.10 30.30 86.10
C VAL A 263 -10.13 30.17 87.23
N ARG A 264 -10.95 29.11 87.21
CA ARG A 264 -11.92 28.85 88.28
C ARG A 264 -11.23 28.60 89.62
N LEU A 265 -10.20 27.76 89.65
CA LEU A 265 -9.41 27.48 90.86
C LEU A 265 -8.71 28.75 91.39
N LEU A 266 -8.13 29.55 90.51
CA LEU A 266 -7.51 30.83 90.86
C LEU A 266 -8.54 31.81 91.44
N ASN A 267 -9.73 31.90 90.86
CA ASN A 267 -10.82 32.73 91.39
C ASN A 267 -11.31 32.25 92.77
N GLU A 268 -11.43 30.94 92.98
CA GLU A 268 -11.75 30.38 94.30
C GLU A 268 -10.67 30.70 95.34
N SER A 269 -9.39 30.60 94.95
CA SER A 269 -8.25 30.99 95.78
C SER A 269 -8.26 32.49 96.09
N LEU A 270 -8.53 33.33 95.09
CA LEU A 270 -8.62 34.78 95.24
C LEU A 270 -9.73 35.16 96.23
N LYS A 271 -10.93 34.57 96.11
CA LYS A 271 -12.02 34.77 97.08
C LYS A 271 -11.64 34.35 98.50
N LYS A 272 -10.91 33.24 98.66
CA LYS A 272 -10.39 32.81 99.97
C LYS A 272 -9.38 33.80 100.56
N VAL A 273 -8.53 34.39 99.73
CA VAL A 273 -7.58 35.42 100.17
C VAL A 273 -8.30 36.72 100.50
N GLU A 274 -9.27 37.14 99.68
CA GLU A 274 -10.08 38.34 99.89
C GLU A 274 -10.88 38.24 101.19
N THR A 275 -11.56 37.12 101.45
CA THR A 275 -12.26 36.88 102.72
C THR A 275 -11.33 36.91 103.93
N LYS A 276 -10.14 36.29 103.84
CA LYS A 276 -9.11 36.41 104.89
C LYS A 276 -8.63 37.86 105.07
N GLY A 277 -8.45 38.59 103.98
CA GLY A 277 -8.05 39.99 103.99
C GLY A 277 -9.08 40.88 104.66
N ASN A 278 -10.37 40.67 104.37
CA ASN A 278 -11.47 41.38 105.01
C ASN A 278 -11.54 41.09 106.52
N ALA A 279 -11.40 39.82 106.93
CA ALA A 279 -11.36 39.45 108.35
C ALA A 279 -10.16 40.10 109.09
N LEU A 280 -8.98 40.12 108.48
CA LEU A 280 -7.81 40.82 109.04
C LEU A 280 -8.02 42.34 109.13
N MET A 281 -8.72 42.94 108.18
CA MET A 281 -9.08 44.36 108.22
C MET A 281 -10.05 44.66 109.36
N GLU A 282 -11.07 43.82 109.58
CA GLU A 282 -11.98 43.91 110.73
C GLU A 282 -11.21 43.78 112.06
N GLU A 283 -10.35 42.78 112.20
CA GLU A 283 -9.49 42.60 113.40
C GLU A 283 -8.60 43.82 113.63
N LYS A 284 -7.97 44.36 112.57
CA LYS A 284 -7.17 45.58 112.66
C LYS A 284 -8.01 46.77 113.15
N GLU A 285 -9.23 46.93 112.66
CA GLU A 285 -10.14 48.00 113.11
C GLU A 285 -10.54 47.84 114.59
N GLU A 286 -10.79 46.62 115.05
CA GLU A 286 -11.04 46.33 116.47
C GLU A 286 -9.83 46.68 117.34
N VAL A 287 -8.63 46.27 116.92
CA VAL A 287 -7.38 46.60 117.64
C VAL A 287 -7.16 48.10 117.69
N ILE A 288 -7.41 48.84 116.60
CA ILE A 288 -7.32 50.32 116.60
C ILE A 288 -8.29 50.91 117.62
N LYS A 289 -9.56 50.47 117.65
CA LYS A 289 -10.55 50.91 118.64
C LYS A 289 -10.14 50.61 120.08
N ASP A 290 -9.59 49.42 120.34
CA ASP A 290 -9.10 49.04 121.67
C ASP A 290 -7.89 49.90 122.09
N VAL A 291 -6.95 50.14 121.18
CA VAL A 291 -5.80 51.02 121.40
C VAL A 291 -6.25 52.45 121.70
N GLU A 292 -7.19 53.00 120.91
CA GLU A 292 -7.75 54.34 121.14
C GLU A 292 -8.48 54.43 122.49
N SER A 293 -9.25 53.41 122.86
CA SER A 293 -9.94 53.32 124.15
C SER A 293 -8.95 53.28 125.32
N LYS A 294 -7.89 52.46 125.22
CA LYS A 294 -6.80 52.42 126.22
C LYS A 294 -6.04 53.74 126.30
N ARG A 295 -5.81 54.41 125.17
CA ARG A 295 -5.15 55.71 125.11
C ARG A 295 -5.98 56.78 125.81
N ALA A 296 -7.29 56.81 125.59
CA ALA A 296 -8.21 57.70 126.29
C ALA A 296 -8.25 57.43 127.80
N LEU A 297 -8.28 56.16 128.22
CA LEU A 297 -8.23 55.77 129.64
C LEU A 297 -6.92 56.21 130.30
N LEU A 298 -5.80 56.04 129.61
CA LEU A 298 -4.48 56.47 130.08
C LEU A 298 -4.43 57.99 130.26
N GLU A 299 -4.98 58.75 129.30
CA GLU A 299 -5.06 60.22 129.40
C GLU A 299 -5.92 60.67 130.59
N VAL A 300 -7.02 59.97 130.90
CA VAL A 300 -7.81 60.21 132.13
C VAL A 300 -6.97 59.94 133.38
N LYS A 301 -6.24 58.82 133.42
CA LYS A 301 -5.38 58.47 134.57
C LYS A 301 -4.22 59.44 134.76
N GLU A 302 -3.62 59.92 133.68
CA GLU A 302 -2.60 60.97 133.74
C GLU A 302 -3.17 62.29 134.28
N ARG A 303 -4.38 62.69 133.86
CA ARG A 303 -5.06 63.86 134.44
C ARG A 303 -5.34 63.69 135.93
N GLU A 304 -5.84 62.53 136.36
CA GLU A 304 -6.05 62.21 137.78
C GLU A 304 -4.74 62.26 138.55
N TYR A 305 -3.67 61.63 138.04
CA TYR A 305 -2.36 61.63 138.66
C TYR A 305 -1.80 63.05 138.80
N ASN A 306 -1.91 63.86 137.76
CA ASN A 306 -1.52 65.27 137.79
C ASN A 306 -2.36 66.09 138.79
N GLN A 307 -3.65 65.81 138.94
CA GLN A 307 -4.49 66.43 139.96
C GLN A 307 -4.04 66.05 141.37
N LEU A 308 -3.74 64.76 141.60
CA LEU A 308 -3.19 64.30 142.87
C LEU A 308 -1.85 64.97 143.19
N ILE A 309 -0.95 65.11 142.20
CA ILE A 309 0.33 65.83 142.38
C ILE A 309 0.07 67.26 142.84
N LYS A 310 -0.80 68.00 142.15
CA LYS A 310 -1.13 69.39 142.55
C LYS A 310 -1.70 69.45 143.97
N LEU A 311 -2.56 68.50 144.34
CA LEU A 311 -3.10 68.42 145.71
C LEU A 311 -2.00 68.17 146.73
N LEU A 312 -1.05 67.30 146.40
CA LEU A 312 0.10 66.95 147.24
C LEU A 312 1.04 68.14 147.42
N GLU A 313 1.32 68.89 146.35
CA GLU A 313 2.08 70.15 146.40
C GLU A 313 1.40 71.18 147.30
N LEU A 314 0.08 71.37 147.15
CA LEU A 314 -0.71 72.30 147.97
C LEU A 314 -0.71 71.88 149.45
N THR A 315 -0.81 70.58 149.73
CA THR A 315 -0.72 70.02 151.08
C THR A 315 0.66 70.29 151.68
N ARG A 316 1.72 70.07 150.89
CA ARG A 316 3.11 70.34 151.31
C ARG A 316 3.35 71.83 151.57
N GLU A 317 2.71 72.72 150.82
CA GLU A 317 2.76 74.17 151.01
C GLU A 317 1.99 74.60 152.28
N THR A 318 0.85 73.97 152.59
CA THR A 318 0.15 74.18 153.87
C THR A 318 0.94 73.65 155.07
N GLU A 319 1.62 72.51 154.93
CA GLU A 319 2.50 71.96 155.97
C GLU A 319 3.73 72.86 156.20
N ALA A 320 4.35 73.35 155.13
CA ALA A 320 5.44 74.31 155.20
C ALA A 320 5.00 75.62 155.87
N SER A 321 3.79 76.11 155.56
CA SER A 321 3.19 77.26 156.22
C SER A 321 2.98 77.00 157.73
N SER A 322 2.49 75.82 158.12
CA SER A 322 2.31 75.41 159.53
C SER A 322 3.62 75.22 160.30
N LEU A 323 4.71 74.86 159.61
CA LEU A 323 6.05 74.73 160.19
C LEU A 323 6.70 76.10 160.37
N THR A 324 6.44 77.03 159.46
CA THR A 324 6.90 78.43 159.57
C THR A 324 6.21 79.13 160.75
N GLU A 325 4.92 78.85 160.97
CA GLU A 325 4.17 79.34 162.15
C GLU A 325 4.69 78.74 163.49
N ARG A 326 5.16 77.48 163.47
CA ARG A 326 5.79 76.82 164.63
C ARG A 326 7.22 77.31 164.92
N LEU A 327 7.98 77.68 163.89
CA LEU A 327 9.31 78.29 164.04
C LEU A 327 9.20 79.72 164.60
N ALA A 328 8.19 80.48 164.21
CA ALA A 328 7.94 81.82 164.76
C ALA A 328 7.51 81.81 166.25
N THR A 329 6.94 80.69 166.74
CA THR A 329 6.55 80.54 168.15
C THR A 329 7.65 79.95 169.03
N PHE A 330 8.65 79.26 168.47
CA PHE A 330 9.80 78.75 169.23
C PHE A 330 10.87 79.83 169.55
N ASP A 331 11.01 80.86 168.71
CA ASP A 331 11.99 81.95 168.93
C ASP A 331 11.63 82.91 170.09
N CYS A 332 10.41 82.84 170.65
CA CYS A 332 10.01 83.67 171.80
C CYS A 332 10.22 83.04 173.20
N VAL A 333 10.62 81.75 173.32
CA VAL A 333 10.61 81.05 174.62
C VAL A 333 12.00 80.78 175.23
N LEU A 334 13.11 80.88 174.49
CA LEU A 334 14.45 80.52 175.00
C LEU A 334 15.36 81.70 175.45
N SER A 335 14.84 82.91 175.60
CA SER A 335 15.59 84.07 176.14
C SER A 335 15.44 84.27 177.67
N SER A 336 15.13 83.22 178.45
CA SER A 336 14.95 83.33 179.92
C SER A 336 15.23 82.04 180.67
N LYS A 337 16.51 81.69 180.87
CA LYS A 337 17.10 81.16 182.14
C LYS A 337 18.53 80.66 181.92
N THR A 338 19.42 81.28 182.69
CA THR A 338 20.60 80.76 183.41
C THR A 338 21.18 79.40 183.04
#